data_AF-A0A7V4HS09-F1
#
_entry.id   AF-A0A7V4HS09-F1
#
_cell.length_a   1.000
_cell.length_b   1.000
_cell.length_c   1.000
_cell.angle_alpha   90.00
_cell.angle_beta   90.00
_cell.angle_gamma   90.00
#
_symmetry.space_group_name_H-M   'P 1'
#
loop_
_entity.id
_entity.type
_entity.pdbx_description
1 polymer ?
#
loop_
_entity_poly.entity_id
_entity_poly.type
_entity_poly.pdbx_seq_one_letter_code
_entity_poly.pdbx_strand_id
1 'polypeptide(L)'
;MTATAPNPQSRTTGLSLEPLDVLFFRDGRPYGAALDGQSRFPLPQTFAGAIRTYLLREAGCDFDRLKEGLAARMPLDAAIDAAGGPGWVGRMSIRGPWLARLPDQDQARKQPEVLVPMPSTIHRLKGQGGGDAAPGQGRKPDPLLRLDPLSPGHELPGWRPERPGMRPLWLLPKARTERAGGFLTPDGLRAFLAGQAPGPEDVLQPKDLYAFDRRTGIGIDPDRLSAQESLIYTASFLALKPGVGWYLEIVLPDDAPADPFSGAAWLALGGEGRQAKIECVERFPWPEPPQASGKGTLLLLTTPAVFEAGWCPNCLANDGRLVAASVPAHVPVSGWDLARGGPKPARFAVPAGSVYFLSNPVDPLPPGSLADKVEDAREGWGCYLKGAWNYAGNQK
;
A
#
# COMPACT_ATOMS: atom_id res chain seq x y z
N MET A 1 -14.97 -22.81 -10.34
CA MET A 1 -13.98 -23.00 -9.26
C MET A 1 -14.22 -21.88 -8.26
N THR A 2 -14.95 -22.21 -7.19
CA THR A 2 -15.40 -21.30 -6.15
C THR A 2 -14.19 -20.79 -5.37
N ALA A 3 -14.02 -19.46 -5.33
CA ALA A 3 -13.08 -18.81 -4.44
C ALA A 3 -13.42 -19.25 -3.00
N THR A 4 -12.55 -20.07 -2.42
CA THR A 4 -12.69 -20.54 -1.05
C THR A 4 -12.59 -19.31 -0.15
N ALA A 5 -13.63 -19.06 0.65
CA ALA A 5 -13.54 -18.11 1.74
C ALA A 5 -12.31 -18.50 2.61
N PRO A 6 -11.53 -17.52 3.13
CA PRO A 6 -10.41 -17.81 4.00
C PRO A 6 -10.94 -18.60 5.19
N ASN A 7 -10.34 -19.78 5.36
CA ASN A 7 -10.59 -20.69 6.46
C ASN A 7 -10.36 -19.92 7.77
N PRO A 8 -11.28 -19.95 8.76
CA PRO A 8 -11.10 -19.28 10.05
C PRO A 8 -9.92 -19.79 10.91
N GLN A 9 -9.03 -20.60 10.35
CA GLN A 9 -7.84 -21.18 10.99
C GLN A 9 -6.50 -20.71 10.39
N SER A 10 -6.49 -19.86 9.36
CA SER A 10 -5.21 -19.35 8.81
C SER A 10 -4.47 -18.50 9.85
N ARG A 11 -3.23 -18.90 10.17
CA ARG A 11 -2.39 -18.21 11.17
C ARG A 11 -1.80 -16.95 10.53
N THR A 12 -1.94 -15.81 11.19
CA THR A 12 -1.39 -14.54 10.70
C THR A 12 -0.23 -14.10 11.58
N THR A 13 0.92 -13.80 10.99
CA THR A 13 2.12 -13.28 11.67
C THR A 13 2.40 -11.84 11.24
N GLY A 14 2.69 -10.95 12.19
CA GLY A 14 3.13 -9.59 11.90
C GLY A 14 4.65 -9.54 11.69
N LEU A 15 5.11 -8.83 10.67
CA LEU A 15 6.52 -8.64 10.36
C LEU A 15 6.85 -7.15 10.22
N SER A 16 7.96 -6.74 10.83
CA SER A 16 8.59 -5.45 10.56
C SER A 16 9.83 -5.61 9.70
N LEU A 17 9.98 -4.73 8.71
CA LEU A 17 11.18 -4.64 7.88
C LEU A 17 11.81 -3.26 8.02
N GLU A 18 13.00 -3.21 8.62
CA GLU A 18 13.78 -1.98 8.81
C GLU A 18 14.95 -1.96 7.83
N PRO A 19 15.01 -1.02 6.88
CA PRO A 19 16.13 -0.94 5.94
C PRO A 19 17.46 -0.71 6.68
N LEU A 20 18.51 -1.45 6.30
CA LEU A 20 19.84 -1.24 6.90
C LEU A 20 20.48 0.09 6.43
N ASP A 21 20.07 0.57 5.26
CA ASP A 21 20.51 1.83 4.66
C ASP A 21 19.39 2.47 3.80
N VAL A 22 19.64 2.71 2.52
CA VAL A 22 18.70 3.28 1.56
C VAL A 22 18.17 2.18 0.64
N LEU A 23 16.89 2.26 0.27
CA LEU A 23 16.26 1.28 -0.61
C LEU A 23 16.21 1.79 -2.06
N PHE A 24 16.18 0.86 -3.01
CA PHE A 24 16.00 1.20 -4.43
C PHE A 24 14.85 0.39 -5.04
N PHE A 25 13.76 1.07 -5.35
CA PHE A 25 12.60 0.48 -6.03
C PHE A 25 12.47 1.07 -7.42
N ARG A 26 13.05 0.38 -8.39
CA ARG A 26 13.10 0.81 -9.79
C ARG A 26 11.68 0.92 -10.38
N ASP A 27 11.49 1.89 -11.27
CA ASP A 27 10.28 1.96 -12.08
C ASP A 27 10.40 1.16 -13.39
N GLY A 28 9.29 1.03 -14.11
CA GLY A 28 9.27 0.31 -15.39
C GLY A 28 10.00 1.02 -16.53
N ARG A 29 10.72 2.13 -16.29
CA ARG A 29 11.46 2.83 -17.34
C ARG A 29 12.79 2.09 -17.65
N PRO A 30 13.29 2.19 -18.89
CA PRO A 30 14.61 1.69 -19.22
C PRO A 30 15.67 2.28 -18.26
N TYR A 31 16.59 1.44 -17.83
CA TYR A 31 17.76 1.82 -17.02
C TYR A 31 18.97 1.26 -17.73
N GLY A 32 19.96 2.11 -17.92
CA GLY A 32 21.18 1.82 -18.65
C GLY A 32 22.18 2.95 -18.43
N ALA A 33 23.37 2.78 -19.01
CA ALA A 33 24.39 3.82 -19.09
C ALA A 33 23.77 5.15 -19.58
N ALA A 34 24.00 6.25 -18.84
CA ALA A 34 23.48 7.59 -19.12
C ALA A 34 21.97 7.85 -18.91
N LEU A 35 21.25 7.02 -18.13
CA LEU A 35 19.83 7.25 -17.77
C LEU A 35 19.63 7.49 -16.26
N ASP A 36 18.74 8.42 -15.91
CA ASP A 36 18.36 8.72 -14.52
C ASP A 36 17.41 7.66 -13.94
N GLY A 37 17.82 7.00 -12.85
CA GLY A 37 16.98 6.10 -12.06
C GLY A 37 16.38 6.81 -10.85
N GLN A 38 15.06 6.75 -10.68
CA GLN A 38 14.40 7.23 -9.46
C GLN A 38 13.71 6.09 -8.73
N SER A 39 14.05 5.88 -7.47
CA SER A 39 13.28 4.99 -6.59
C SER A 39 11.88 5.56 -6.41
N ARG A 40 10.88 4.70 -6.48
CA ARG A 40 9.51 5.03 -6.11
C ARG A 40 9.18 4.48 -4.72
N PHE A 41 7.98 4.78 -4.24
CA PHE A 41 7.40 4.04 -3.13
C PHE A 41 7.17 2.59 -3.59
N PRO A 42 7.52 1.58 -2.78
CA PRO A 42 7.50 0.19 -3.21
C PRO A 42 6.09 -0.34 -3.47
N LEU A 43 6.02 -1.36 -4.32
CA LEU A 43 4.79 -2.05 -4.66
C LEU A 43 4.61 -3.32 -3.80
N PRO A 44 3.37 -3.75 -3.52
CA PRO A 44 3.12 -4.96 -2.72
C PRO A 44 3.87 -6.20 -3.20
N GLN A 45 3.85 -6.44 -4.52
CA GLN A 45 4.56 -7.56 -5.15
C GLN A 45 6.07 -7.60 -4.86
N THR A 46 6.71 -6.46 -4.57
CA THR A 46 8.15 -6.41 -4.25
C THR A 46 8.43 -7.06 -2.90
N PHE A 47 7.58 -6.80 -1.90
CA PHE A 47 7.68 -7.46 -0.60
C PHE A 47 7.31 -8.93 -0.71
N ALA A 48 6.27 -9.26 -1.47
CA ALA A 48 5.91 -10.66 -1.72
C ALA A 48 7.04 -11.45 -2.37
N GLY A 49 7.70 -10.89 -3.38
CA GLY A 49 8.88 -11.48 -4.00
C GLY A 49 10.04 -11.64 -3.03
N ALA A 50 10.36 -10.60 -2.25
CA ALA A 50 11.45 -10.62 -1.28
C ALA A 50 11.27 -11.69 -0.19
N ILE A 51 10.07 -11.78 0.40
CA ILE A 51 9.75 -12.74 1.47
C ILE A 51 9.72 -14.17 0.94
N ARG A 52 9.11 -14.41 -0.24
CA ARG A 52 9.15 -15.72 -0.89
C ARG A 52 10.58 -16.14 -1.19
N THR A 53 11.40 -15.24 -1.76
CA THR A 53 12.79 -15.54 -2.12
C THR A 53 13.62 -15.88 -0.88
N TYR A 54 13.43 -15.13 0.22
CA TYR A 54 14.07 -15.43 1.49
C TYR A 54 13.72 -16.85 1.98
N LEU A 55 12.43 -17.15 2.13
CA LEU A 55 11.97 -18.46 2.63
C LEU A 55 12.42 -19.63 1.74
N LEU A 56 12.39 -19.45 0.42
CA LEU A 56 12.85 -20.46 -0.53
C LEU A 56 14.36 -20.69 -0.44
N ARG A 57 15.15 -19.63 -0.23
CA ARG A 57 16.60 -19.73 -0.07
C ARG A 57 16.97 -20.46 1.22
N GLU A 58 16.32 -20.11 2.33
CA GLU A 58 16.53 -20.78 3.62
C GLU A 58 16.17 -22.27 3.55
N ALA A 59 15.17 -22.62 2.75
CA ALA A 59 14.78 -24.00 2.53
C ALA A 59 15.65 -24.76 1.51
N GLY A 60 16.67 -24.13 0.91
CA GLY A 60 17.55 -24.78 -0.07
C GLY A 60 16.89 -25.03 -1.44
N CYS A 61 15.87 -24.25 -1.81
CA CYS A 61 15.19 -24.37 -3.09
C CYS A 61 16.15 -24.11 -4.27
N ASP A 62 16.08 -24.96 -5.29
CA ASP A 62 16.82 -24.81 -6.54
C ASP A 62 16.10 -23.81 -7.46
N PHE A 63 16.64 -22.59 -7.55
CA PHE A 63 16.02 -21.51 -8.33
C PHE A 63 16.04 -21.76 -9.85
N ASP A 64 16.98 -22.56 -10.36
CA ASP A 64 17.02 -22.89 -11.78
C ASP A 64 15.90 -23.88 -12.11
N ARG A 65 15.69 -24.91 -11.29
CA ARG A 65 14.54 -25.82 -11.41
C ARG A 65 13.21 -25.11 -11.21
N LEU A 66 13.13 -24.17 -10.27
CA LEU A 66 11.92 -23.37 -10.06
C LEU A 66 11.60 -22.56 -11.31
N LYS A 67 12.61 -21.93 -11.93
CA LYS A 67 12.46 -21.18 -13.17
C LYS A 67 11.98 -22.06 -14.32
N GLU A 68 12.54 -23.27 -14.46
CA GLU A 68 12.10 -24.26 -15.46
C GLU A 68 10.62 -24.66 -15.25
N GLY A 69 10.22 -24.96 -14.01
CA GLY A 69 8.83 -25.29 -13.69
C GLY A 69 7.84 -24.16 -13.98
N LEU A 70 8.21 -22.92 -13.65
CA LEU A 70 7.41 -21.74 -13.96
C LEU A 70 7.33 -21.45 -15.46
N ALA A 71 8.43 -21.65 -16.21
CA ALA A 71 8.43 -21.56 -17.66
C ALA A 71 7.51 -22.61 -18.32
N ALA A 72 7.41 -23.80 -17.70
CA ALA A 72 6.47 -24.86 -18.07
C ALA A 72 5.03 -24.60 -17.60
N ARG A 73 4.74 -23.42 -17.01
CA ARG A 73 3.43 -23.01 -16.49
C ARG A 73 2.87 -23.92 -15.38
N MET A 74 3.75 -24.56 -14.61
CA MET A 74 3.31 -25.23 -13.39
C MET A 74 2.71 -24.21 -12.40
N PRO A 75 1.69 -24.59 -11.60
CA PRO A 75 1.27 -23.81 -10.45
C PRO A 75 2.47 -23.50 -9.53
N LEU A 76 2.50 -22.31 -8.93
CA LEU A 76 3.67 -21.82 -8.17
C LEU A 76 4.09 -22.77 -7.05
N ASP A 77 3.13 -23.30 -6.29
CA ASP A 77 3.39 -24.25 -5.20
C ASP A 77 3.97 -25.57 -5.70
N ALA A 78 3.38 -26.12 -6.78
CA ALA A 78 3.91 -27.33 -7.42
C ALA A 78 5.32 -27.14 -8.01
N ALA A 79 5.60 -25.96 -8.58
CA ALA A 79 6.93 -25.62 -9.09
C ALA A 79 7.97 -25.49 -7.96
N ILE A 80 7.56 -24.91 -6.82
CA ILE A 80 8.38 -24.83 -5.61
C ILE A 80 8.69 -26.24 -5.08
N ASP A 81 7.68 -27.11 -4.96
CA ASP A 81 7.87 -28.49 -4.49
C ASP A 81 8.83 -29.27 -5.40
N ALA A 82 8.66 -29.15 -6.72
CA ALA A 82 9.55 -29.81 -7.71
C ALA A 82 11.00 -29.30 -7.65
N ALA A 83 11.20 -28.05 -7.24
CA ALA A 83 12.50 -27.42 -7.03
C ALA A 83 13.13 -27.75 -5.66
N GLY A 84 12.49 -28.59 -4.84
CA GLY A 84 12.95 -28.95 -3.50
C GLY A 84 12.66 -27.89 -2.44
N GLY A 85 11.89 -26.84 -2.78
CA GLY A 85 11.40 -25.87 -1.82
C GLY A 85 10.05 -26.28 -1.21
N PRO A 86 9.59 -25.58 -0.16
CA PRO A 86 8.33 -25.90 0.49
C PRO A 86 7.13 -25.19 -0.19
N GLY A 87 6.24 -25.96 -0.82
CA GLY A 87 5.11 -25.46 -1.61
C GLY A 87 4.14 -24.52 -0.86
N TRP A 88 4.09 -24.60 0.48
CA TRP A 88 3.31 -23.66 1.30
C TRP A 88 3.71 -22.19 1.08
N VAL A 89 4.96 -21.91 0.70
CA VAL A 89 5.45 -20.56 0.37
C VAL A 89 4.75 -19.98 -0.87
N GLY A 90 4.33 -20.83 -1.81
CA GLY A 90 3.52 -20.43 -2.95
C GLY A 90 2.05 -20.15 -2.60
N ARG A 91 1.57 -20.73 -1.49
CA ARG A 91 0.17 -20.61 -1.02
C ARG A 91 -0.05 -19.51 0.02
N MET A 92 1.00 -19.05 0.70
CA MET A 92 0.89 -17.96 1.66
C MET A 92 0.41 -16.65 1.00
N SER A 93 -0.27 -15.82 1.78
CA SER A 93 -0.72 -14.49 1.35
C SER A 93 -0.09 -13.42 2.21
N ILE A 94 0.06 -12.22 1.65
CA ILE A 94 0.61 -11.06 2.33
C ILE A 94 -0.46 -9.97 2.38
N ARG A 95 -0.56 -9.28 3.51
CA ARG A 95 -1.26 -8.00 3.62
C ARG A 95 -0.25 -6.88 3.84
N GLY A 96 -0.50 -5.73 3.20
CA GLY A 96 0.44 -4.61 3.16
C GLY A 96 1.24 -4.59 1.85
N PRO A 97 2.41 -3.94 1.82
CA PRO A 97 3.12 -3.31 2.93
C PRO A 97 2.47 -1.98 3.35
N TRP A 98 2.67 -1.63 4.62
CA TRP A 98 2.36 -0.30 5.13
C TRP A 98 3.61 0.32 5.73
N LEU A 99 3.75 1.63 5.59
CA LEU A 99 4.79 2.36 6.31
C LEU A 99 4.41 2.38 7.79
N ALA A 100 5.39 2.24 8.69
CA ALA A 100 5.13 2.20 10.11
C ALA A 100 6.23 2.90 10.90
N ARG A 101 5.88 3.49 12.04
CA ARG A 101 6.87 3.72 13.09
C ARG A 101 7.09 2.41 13.84
N LEU A 102 8.31 1.91 13.79
CA LEU A 102 8.69 0.65 14.40
C LEU A 102 8.94 0.85 15.90
N PRO A 103 8.65 -0.16 16.74
CA PRO A 103 8.96 -0.10 18.15
C PRO A 103 10.48 0.01 18.38
N ASP A 104 10.88 0.67 19.46
CA ASP A 104 12.28 0.76 19.86
C ASP A 104 12.79 -0.61 20.34
N GLN A 105 14.05 -0.93 20.03
CA GLN A 105 14.66 -2.25 20.26
C GLN A 105 14.68 -2.62 21.77
N ASP A 106 14.82 -1.63 22.65
CA ASP A 106 14.90 -1.82 24.11
C ASP A 106 13.53 -1.99 24.79
N GLN A 107 12.43 -1.81 24.06
CA GLN A 107 11.08 -1.96 24.60
C GLN A 107 10.42 -3.21 24.05
N ALA A 108 10.78 -4.36 24.63
CA ALA A 108 10.09 -5.62 24.38
C ALA A 108 8.56 -5.42 24.55
N ARG A 109 7.79 -5.68 23.48
CA ARG A 109 6.32 -5.61 23.39
C ARG A 109 5.70 -4.23 23.13
N LYS A 110 6.11 -3.55 22.06
CA LYS A 110 5.22 -2.55 21.43
C LYS A 110 4.87 -2.97 20.01
N GLN A 111 3.59 -2.80 19.69
CA GLN A 111 3.05 -2.98 18.35
C GLN A 111 3.61 -1.89 17.43
N PRO A 112 3.85 -2.20 16.14
CA PRO A 112 4.21 -1.18 15.16
C PRO A 112 3.07 -0.18 15.03
N GLU A 113 3.38 1.10 14.86
CA GLU A 113 2.37 2.10 14.56
C GLU A 113 2.20 2.23 13.05
N VAL A 114 1.19 1.54 12.51
CA VAL A 114 0.93 1.51 11.08
C VAL A 114 0.36 2.85 10.59
N LEU A 115 0.97 3.38 9.53
CA LEU A 115 0.62 4.64 8.90
C LEU A 115 -0.12 4.38 7.58
N VAL A 116 -1.35 4.90 7.47
CA VAL A 116 -2.21 4.66 6.28
C VAL A 116 -2.13 5.86 5.33
N PRO A 117 -1.91 5.66 4.02
CA PRO A 117 -1.93 6.75 3.05
C PRO A 117 -3.20 7.60 3.15
N MET A 118 -3.04 8.92 3.07
CA MET A 118 -4.13 9.89 3.20
C MET A 118 -5.32 9.54 2.29
N PRO A 119 -6.54 9.38 2.84
CA PRO A 119 -7.72 9.19 2.02
C PRO A 119 -7.92 10.35 1.04
N SER A 120 -8.23 10.03 -0.20
CA SER A 120 -8.35 10.98 -1.31
C SER A 120 -9.50 11.99 -1.14
N THR A 121 -10.40 11.73 -0.20
CA THR A 121 -11.54 12.56 0.20
C THR A 121 -11.19 13.59 1.27
N ILE A 122 -9.97 13.58 1.82
CA ILE A 122 -9.54 14.58 2.79
C ILE A 122 -8.91 15.77 2.08
N HIS A 123 -9.39 16.95 2.44
CA HIS A 123 -9.00 18.22 1.88
C HIS A 123 -8.54 19.18 2.97
N ARG A 124 -7.50 19.96 2.70
CA ARG A 124 -7.00 21.03 3.58
C ARG A 124 -7.64 22.36 3.18
N LEU A 125 -8.08 23.13 4.18
CA LEU A 125 -8.58 24.49 3.99
C LEU A 125 -7.43 25.46 3.69
N LYS A 126 -7.53 26.26 2.62
CA LYS A 126 -6.55 27.32 2.32
C LYS A 126 -7.01 28.66 2.87
N GLY A 127 -6.13 29.35 3.59
CA GLY A 127 -6.26 30.80 3.83
C GLY A 127 -6.72 31.24 5.23
N GLN A 128 -6.83 30.34 6.22
CA GLN A 128 -7.01 30.77 7.62
C GLN A 128 -5.68 31.00 8.36
N GLY A 129 -4.56 30.52 7.84
CA GLY A 129 -3.21 30.81 8.36
C GLY A 129 -2.56 32.12 7.84
N GLY A 130 -3.36 33.10 7.42
CA GLY A 130 -2.92 34.38 6.86
C GLY A 130 -3.28 35.61 7.69
N GLY A 131 -3.58 35.44 8.98
CA GLY A 131 -3.50 36.53 9.95
C GLY A 131 -2.13 36.49 10.61
N ASP A 132 -1.42 37.62 10.64
CA ASP A 132 -0.12 37.78 11.28
C ASP A 132 -0.11 37.09 12.65
N ALA A 133 0.54 35.92 12.74
CA ALA A 133 0.76 35.28 14.01
C ALA A 133 1.64 36.23 14.83
N ALA A 134 1.15 36.64 16.00
CA ALA A 134 1.97 37.40 16.94
C ALA A 134 3.30 36.65 17.17
N PRO A 135 4.45 37.35 17.15
CA PRO A 135 5.76 36.70 17.29
C PRO A 135 5.78 35.86 18.58
N GLY A 136 5.95 34.54 18.43
CA GLY A 136 6.00 33.58 19.55
C GLY A 136 4.87 32.53 19.58
N GLN A 137 3.76 32.71 18.83
CA GLN A 137 2.76 31.65 18.66
C GLN A 137 2.96 30.93 17.32
N GLY A 138 3.30 29.64 17.38
CA GLY A 138 3.38 28.79 16.20
C GLY A 138 2.07 28.82 15.41
N ARG A 139 2.18 28.89 14.08
CA ARG A 139 1.01 28.90 13.18
C ARG A 139 0.18 27.64 13.42
N LYS A 140 -1.10 27.79 13.79
CA LYS A 140 -2.03 26.66 13.88
C LYS A 140 -2.13 25.97 12.51
N PRO A 141 -2.04 24.63 12.46
CA PRO A 141 -2.15 23.91 11.20
C PRO A 141 -3.57 24.09 10.61
N ASP A 142 -3.64 24.22 9.28
CA ASP A 142 -4.91 24.41 8.60
C ASP A 142 -5.84 23.20 8.82
N PRO A 143 -7.14 23.42 9.11
CA PRO A 143 -8.07 22.34 9.39
C PRO A 143 -8.29 21.44 8.17
N LEU A 144 -8.60 20.18 8.46
CA LEU A 144 -8.91 19.16 7.47
C LEU A 144 -10.43 18.98 7.38
N LEU A 145 -10.90 18.84 6.15
CA LEU A 145 -12.29 18.60 5.79
C LEU A 145 -12.38 17.27 5.06
N ARG A 146 -13.51 16.59 5.24
CA ARG A 146 -13.83 15.36 4.54
C ARG A 146 -14.92 15.60 3.52
N LEU A 147 -14.71 15.07 2.32
CA LEU A 147 -15.72 14.99 1.28
C LEU A 147 -16.55 13.72 1.49
N ASP A 148 -17.86 13.90 1.53
CA ASP A 148 -18.83 12.80 1.50
C ASP A 148 -19.81 13.00 0.33
N PRO A 149 -20.54 11.94 -0.09
CA PRO A 149 -21.54 12.03 -1.14
C PRO A 149 -22.61 13.08 -0.83
N LEU A 150 -23.00 13.86 -1.84
CA LEU A 150 -24.06 14.85 -1.71
C LEU A 150 -25.43 14.20 -1.47
N SER A 151 -26.19 14.75 -0.52
CA SER A 151 -27.52 14.27 -0.13
C SER A 151 -28.48 14.11 -1.32
N PRO A 152 -29.35 13.07 -1.34
CA PRO A 152 -30.40 12.85 -2.33
C PRO A 152 -31.25 14.08 -2.64
N GLY A 153 -31.49 14.94 -1.63
CA GLY A 153 -32.30 16.16 -1.76
C GLY A 153 -31.60 17.35 -2.45
N HIS A 154 -30.34 17.21 -2.85
CA HIS A 154 -29.61 18.26 -3.58
C HIS A 154 -29.14 17.73 -4.93
N GLU A 155 -29.41 18.48 -5.99
CA GLU A 155 -28.93 18.20 -7.35
C GLU A 155 -27.93 19.27 -7.79
N LEU A 156 -26.87 18.85 -8.46
CA LEU A 156 -25.89 19.76 -9.04
C LEU A 156 -26.13 19.89 -10.55
N PRO A 157 -26.44 21.11 -11.05
CA PRO A 157 -26.58 21.33 -12.48
C PRO A 157 -25.35 20.85 -13.25
N GLY A 158 -25.58 20.05 -14.29
CA GLY A 158 -24.52 19.53 -15.16
C GLY A 158 -23.76 18.31 -14.62
N TRP A 159 -24.06 17.83 -13.41
CA TRP A 159 -23.52 16.55 -12.93
C TRP A 159 -24.03 15.40 -13.80
N ARG A 160 -23.10 14.67 -14.41
CA ARG A 160 -23.38 13.44 -15.16
C ARG A 160 -22.65 12.31 -14.45
N PRO A 161 -23.35 11.45 -13.69
CA PRO A 161 -22.70 10.38 -12.98
C PRO A 161 -22.16 9.34 -13.98
N GLU A 162 -20.99 8.78 -13.68
CA GLU A 162 -20.39 7.67 -14.46
C GLU A 162 -21.33 6.46 -14.54
N ARG A 163 -22.11 6.23 -13.47
CA ARG A 163 -23.12 5.17 -13.39
C ARG A 163 -24.41 5.68 -12.74
N PRO A 164 -25.60 5.18 -13.14
CA PRO A 164 -26.85 5.57 -12.52
C PRO A 164 -26.83 5.43 -10.99
N GLY A 165 -27.37 6.43 -10.29
CA GLY A 165 -27.42 6.45 -8.82
C GLY A 165 -26.18 7.04 -8.13
N MET A 166 -25.07 7.25 -8.83
CA MET A 166 -23.89 7.88 -8.22
C MET A 166 -24.14 9.37 -7.90
N ARG A 167 -23.63 9.80 -6.76
CA ARG A 167 -23.69 11.17 -6.25
C ARG A 167 -22.30 11.81 -6.28
N PRO A 168 -22.21 13.13 -6.54
CA PRO A 168 -20.95 13.83 -6.48
C PRO A 168 -20.46 13.91 -5.02
N LEU A 169 -19.14 13.86 -4.84
CA LEU A 169 -18.51 14.18 -3.57
C LEU A 169 -18.45 15.70 -3.42
N TRP A 170 -18.83 16.22 -2.25
CA TRP A 170 -19.04 17.66 -2.10
C TRP A 170 -18.56 18.20 -0.75
N LEU A 171 -18.07 19.43 -0.76
CA LEU A 171 -17.84 20.25 0.42
C LEU A 171 -18.86 21.39 0.43
N LEU A 172 -19.65 21.50 1.50
CA LEU A 172 -20.59 22.61 1.68
C LEU A 172 -19.90 23.98 1.88
N PRO A 173 -18.76 24.08 2.62
CA PRO A 173 -18.10 25.37 2.79
C PRO A 173 -17.65 25.94 1.44
N LYS A 174 -17.95 27.22 1.18
CA LYS A 174 -17.49 27.97 -0.02
C LYS A 174 -15.98 28.26 -0.04
N ALA A 175 -15.24 27.76 0.94
CA ALA A 175 -13.84 28.08 1.12
C ALA A 175 -12.94 27.28 0.18
N ARG A 176 -11.82 27.89 -0.21
CA ARG A 176 -10.84 27.24 -1.09
C ARG A 176 -10.18 26.08 -0.35
N THR A 177 -10.17 24.91 -0.97
CA THR A 177 -9.47 23.73 -0.43
C THR A 177 -8.53 23.11 -1.45
N GLU A 178 -7.62 22.26 -0.98
CA GLU A 178 -6.84 21.34 -1.82
C GLU A 178 -6.82 19.95 -1.20
N ARG A 179 -6.56 18.92 -2.00
CA ARG A 179 -6.42 17.55 -1.48
C ARG A 179 -5.24 17.48 -0.50
N ALA A 180 -5.48 16.91 0.68
CA ALA A 180 -4.42 16.66 1.64
C ALA A 180 -3.53 15.48 1.20
N GLY A 181 -2.25 15.54 1.55
CA GLY A 181 -1.31 14.42 1.39
C GLY A 181 -0.75 13.96 2.73
N GLY A 182 0.11 12.95 2.68
CA GLY A 182 0.75 12.37 3.87
C GLY A 182 0.09 11.07 4.30
N PHE A 183 0.21 10.77 5.59
CA PHE A 183 -0.24 9.51 6.18
C PHE A 183 -1.04 9.80 7.45
N LEU A 184 -2.11 9.03 7.66
CA LEU A 184 -2.87 9.03 8.90
C LEU A 184 -2.16 8.17 9.95
N THR A 185 -2.09 8.68 11.18
CA THR A 185 -1.81 7.88 12.38
C THR A 185 -3.00 6.93 12.67
N PRO A 186 -2.86 5.98 13.60
CA PRO A 186 -3.99 5.15 14.03
C PRO A 186 -5.19 5.95 14.56
N ASP A 187 -4.96 7.08 15.22
CA ASP A 187 -6.03 7.98 15.69
C ASP A 187 -6.75 8.67 14.53
N GLY A 188 -6.00 9.22 13.58
CA GLY A 188 -6.57 9.82 12.36
C GLY A 188 -7.35 8.79 11.52
N LEU A 189 -6.84 7.56 11.45
CA LEU A 189 -7.53 6.45 10.81
C LEU A 189 -8.84 6.11 11.52
N ARG A 190 -8.84 6.01 12.85
CA ARG A 190 -10.06 5.76 13.65
C ARG A 190 -11.11 6.85 13.40
N ALA A 191 -10.72 8.12 13.47
CA ALA A 191 -11.61 9.25 13.20
C ALA A 191 -12.18 9.17 11.78
N PHE A 192 -11.33 8.91 10.79
CA PHE A 192 -11.75 8.75 9.40
C PHE A 192 -12.74 7.59 9.23
N LEU A 193 -12.43 6.40 9.75
CA LEU A 193 -13.32 5.25 9.63
C LEU A 193 -14.64 5.48 10.37
N ALA A 194 -14.67 6.27 11.45
CA ALA A 194 -15.90 6.64 12.16
C ALA A 194 -16.82 7.63 11.41
N GLY A 195 -16.41 8.10 10.22
CA GLY A 195 -17.17 9.09 9.44
C GLY A 195 -16.80 10.54 9.72
N GLN A 196 -15.67 10.78 10.38
CA GLN A 196 -15.22 12.14 10.76
C GLN A 196 -14.03 12.56 9.88
N ALA A 197 -13.70 13.86 9.92
CA ALA A 197 -12.43 14.35 9.39
C ALA A 197 -11.34 14.16 10.47
N PRO A 198 -10.14 13.68 10.10
CA PRO A 198 -9.04 13.55 11.06
C PRO A 198 -8.53 14.92 11.52
N GLY A 199 -7.94 14.98 12.72
CA GLY A 199 -7.26 16.17 13.21
C GLY A 199 -5.96 16.43 12.44
N PRO A 200 -5.51 17.69 12.29
CA PRO A 200 -4.20 17.97 11.67
C PRO A 200 -3.00 17.32 12.38
N GLU A 201 -3.11 17.10 13.69
CA GLU A 201 -2.14 16.40 14.55
C GLU A 201 -2.03 14.90 14.24
N ASP A 202 -3.09 14.32 13.67
CA ASP A 202 -3.15 12.91 13.30
C ASP A 202 -2.57 12.63 11.90
N VAL A 203 -1.89 13.62 11.32
CA VAL A 203 -1.35 13.56 9.96
C VAL A 203 0.15 13.77 9.95
N LEU A 204 0.87 12.77 9.47
CA LEU A 204 2.30 12.83 9.25
C LEU A 204 2.60 13.19 7.80
N GLN A 205 3.53 14.13 7.59
CA GLN A 205 3.95 14.51 6.24
C GLN A 205 5.05 13.58 5.73
N PRO A 206 5.15 13.32 4.41
CA PRO A 206 6.17 12.43 3.85
C PRO A 206 7.60 12.80 4.28
N LYS A 207 7.91 14.10 4.34
CA LYS A 207 9.23 14.63 4.76
C LYS A 207 9.65 14.24 6.18
N ASP A 208 8.68 13.93 7.05
CA ASP A 208 8.90 13.53 8.44
C ASP A 208 9.15 12.01 8.55
N LEU A 209 8.96 11.26 7.46
CA LEU A 209 9.02 9.81 7.43
C LEU A 209 10.11 9.28 6.50
N TYR A 210 10.33 9.93 5.36
CA TYR A 210 11.33 9.54 4.39
C TYR A 210 11.80 10.73 3.52
N ALA A 211 12.92 10.53 2.85
CA ALA A 211 13.47 11.41 1.84
C ALA A 211 13.99 10.59 0.65
N PHE A 212 14.37 11.29 -0.42
CA PHE A 212 15.03 10.68 -1.56
C PHE A 212 16.48 11.15 -1.63
N ASP A 213 17.42 10.21 -1.46
CA ASP A 213 18.87 10.42 -1.50
C ASP A 213 19.36 10.25 -2.95
N ARG A 214 19.74 11.36 -3.60
CA ARG A 214 20.24 11.34 -4.98
C ARG A 214 21.74 11.13 -4.97
N ARG A 215 22.20 10.03 -5.55
CA ARG A 215 23.61 9.68 -5.70
C ARG A 215 23.98 9.58 -7.17
N THR A 216 25.18 10.04 -7.52
CA THR A 216 25.76 9.89 -8.85
C THR A 216 26.93 8.91 -8.76
N GLY A 217 26.88 7.86 -9.57
CA GLY A 217 27.95 6.87 -9.72
C GLY A 217 28.66 7.00 -11.05
N ILE A 218 29.89 6.46 -11.11
CA ILE A 218 30.71 6.34 -12.32
C ILE A 218 31.19 4.91 -12.49
N GLY A 219 31.20 4.40 -13.72
CA GLY A 219 31.93 3.17 -14.06
C GLY A 219 33.42 3.47 -14.18
N ILE A 220 34.25 2.65 -13.54
CA ILE A 220 35.72 2.78 -13.57
C ILE A 220 36.27 1.65 -14.43
N ASP A 221 37.15 2.00 -15.37
CA ASP A 221 37.90 1.03 -16.13
C ASP A 221 38.96 0.39 -15.20
N PRO A 222 38.91 -0.94 -14.97
CA PRO A 222 39.81 -1.57 -14.01
C PRO A 222 41.28 -1.51 -14.45
N ASP A 223 41.55 -1.44 -15.76
CA ASP A 223 42.91 -1.42 -16.30
C ASP A 223 43.46 0.01 -16.36
N ARG A 224 42.60 1.00 -16.65
CA ARG A 224 43.01 2.41 -16.80
C ARG A 224 42.83 3.25 -15.54
N LEU A 225 42.09 2.76 -14.55
CA LEU A 225 41.68 3.49 -13.34
C LEU A 225 41.04 4.86 -13.63
N SER A 226 40.45 5.00 -14.83
CA SER A 226 39.77 6.21 -15.27
C SER A 226 38.26 5.95 -15.41
N ALA A 227 37.45 7.01 -15.32
CA ALA A 227 36.03 6.90 -15.63
C ALA A 227 35.85 6.38 -17.08
N GLN A 228 35.03 5.35 -17.27
CA GLN A 228 34.65 4.91 -18.60
C GLN A 228 33.65 5.89 -19.20
N GLU A 229 33.90 6.31 -20.45
CA GLU A 229 32.98 7.17 -21.18
C GLU A 229 31.58 6.52 -21.23
N SER A 230 30.56 7.33 -20.97
CA SER A 230 29.13 6.94 -20.92
C SER A 230 28.65 6.15 -19.70
N LEU A 231 29.49 5.82 -18.71
CA LEU A 231 29.06 5.13 -17.47
C LEU A 231 28.80 6.07 -16.29
N ILE A 232 28.18 7.24 -16.52
CA ILE A 232 27.65 8.08 -15.45
C ILE A 232 26.18 7.70 -15.24
N TYR A 233 25.78 7.39 -14.01
CA TYR A 233 24.39 7.13 -13.67
C TYR A 233 24.00 7.88 -12.40
N THR A 234 22.77 8.40 -12.37
CA THR A 234 22.19 9.00 -11.16
C THR A 234 21.08 8.09 -10.66
N ALA A 235 21.16 7.69 -9.39
CA ALA A 235 20.13 6.91 -8.73
C ALA A 235 19.59 7.69 -7.52
N SER A 236 18.27 7.85 -7.45
CA SER A 236 17.58 8.41 -6.30
C SER A 236 17.08 7.28 -5.41
N PHE A 237 17.67 7.08 -4.24
CA PHE A 237 17.31 6.02 -3.29
C PHE A 237 16.27 6.51 -2.28
N LEU A 238 15.38 5.62 -1.83
CA LEU A 238 14.45 5.90 -0.74
C LEU A 238 15.18 5.75 0.59
N ALA A 239 15.30 6.84 1.35
CA ALA A 239 15.90 6.87 2.67
C ALA A 239 14.80 7.06 3.72
N LEU A 240 14.61 6.08 4.61
CA LEU A 240 13.66 6.21 5.72
C LEU A 240 14.28 6.98 6.89
N LYS A 241 13.45 7.69 7.66
CA LYS A 241 13.88 8.34 8.91
C LYS A 241 14.10 7.28 10.01
N PRO A 242 14.94 7.56 11.03
CA PRO A 242 15.13 6.65 12.15
C PRO A 242 13.80 6.23 12.79
N GLY A 243 13.66 4.94 13.10
CA GLY A 243 12.43 4.36 13.66
C GLY A 243 11.29 4.23 12.65
N VAL A 244 11.51 4.48 11.36
CA VAL A 244 10.51 4.26 10.30
C VAL A 244 10.93 3.05 9.46
N GLY A 245 9.97 2.15 9.24
CA GLY A 245 10.15 0.97 8.42
C GLY A 245 8.84 0.51 7.80
N TRP A 246 8.79 -0.75 7.41
CA TRP A 246 7.61 -1.37 6.82
C TRP A 246 6.99 -2.37 7.78
N TYR A 247 5.67 -2.40 7.81
CA TYR A 247 4.90 -3.45 8.47
C TYR A 247 4.08 -4.21 7.43
N LEU A 248 4.01 -5.53 7.60
CA LEU A 248 3.20 -6.41 6.78
C LEU A 248 2.72 -7.62 7.60
N GLU A 249 1.65 -8.24 7.13
CA GLU A 249 1.11 -9.44 7.76
C GLU A 249 1.20 -10.61 6.80
N ILE A 250 1.73 -11.74 7.28
CA ILE A 250 1.80 -12.99 6.52
C ILE A 250 0.67 -13.89 6.98
N VAL A 251 -0.23 -14.22 6.06
CA VAL A 251 -1.28 -15.21 6.25
C VAL A 251 -0.73 -16.56 5.79
N LEU A 252 -0.43 -17.41 6.77
CA LEU A 252 0.15 -18.72 6.57
C LEU A 252 -0.96 -19.76 6.37
N PRO A 253 -0.80 -20.70 5.41
CA PRO A 253 -1.66 -21.87 5.31
C PRO A 253 -1.43 -22.83 6.49
N ASP A 254 -2.37 -23.73 6.72
CA ASP A 254 -2.39 -24.61 7.90
C ASP A 254 -1.17 -25.56 7.97
N ASP A 255 -0.58 -25.90 6.82
CA ASP A 255 0.60 -26.76 6.67
C ASP A 255 1.94 -26.03 6.82
N ALA A 256 1.94 -24.69 6.98
CA ALA A 256 3.18 -23.93 7.18
C ALA A 256 3.74 -24.10 8.61
N PRO A 257 5.08 -24.04 8.79
CA PRO A 257 5.74 -24.06 10.10
C PRO A 257 5.19 -22.99 11.05
N ALA A 258 5.23 -23.26 12.36
CA ALA A 258 4.70 -22.35 13.38
C ALA A 258 5.35 -20.96 13.32
N ASP A 259 6.68 -20.92 13.20
CA ASP A 259 7.48 -19.70 13.08
C ASP A 259 8.51 -19.85 11.93
N PRO A 260 8.10 -19.62 10.68
CA PRO A 260 8.99 -19.78 9.52
C PRO A 260 10.04 -18.66 9.42
N PHE A 261 9.96 -17.66 10.31
CA PHE A 261 10.90 -16.55 10.38
C PHE A 261 11.81 -16.64 11.62
N SER A 262 11.76 -17.76 12.35
CA SER A 262 12.68 -18.03 13.46
C SER A 262 14.13 -18.04 12.95
N GLY A 263 14.97 -17.15 13.49
CA GLY A 263 16.37 -16.98 13.06
C GLY A 263 16.60 -16.00 11.92
N ALA A 264 15.54 -15.39 11.36
CA ALA A 264 15.68 -14.39 10.32
C ALA A 264 16.32 -13.10 10.88
N ALA A 265 17.40 -12.65 10.24
CA ALA A 265 18.10 -11.43 10.64
C ALA A 265 17.98 -10.32 9.58
N TRP A 266 18.05 -10.68 8.29
CA TRP A 266 17.95 -9.74 7.17
C TRP A 266 17.51 -10.44 5.89
N LEU A 267 16.94 -9.67 4.96
CA LEU A 267 16.60 -10.10 3.61
C LEU A 267 16.90 -9.02 2.58
N ALA A 268 17.06 -9.44 1.31
CA ALA A 268 17.20 -8.52 0.19
C ALA A 268 15.85 -7.86 -0.13
N LEU A 269 15.81 -6.52 -0.15
CA LEU A 269 14.60 -5.75 -0.45
C LEU A 269 14.90 -4.65 -1.47
N GLY A 270 14.26 -4.73 -2.64
CA GLY A 270 14.49 -3.81 -3.75
C GLY A 270 15.64 -4.25 -4.67
N GLY A 271 16.16 -3.32 -5.46
CA GLY A 271 17.30 -3.52 -6.37
C GLY A 271 18.64 -3.19 -5.71
N GLU A 272 19.73 -3.28 -6.47
CA GLU A 272 21.09 -2.91 -6.03
C GLU A 272 21.59 -3.62 -4.76
N GLY A 273 21.08 -4.82 -4.48
CA GLY A 273 21.50 -5.65 -3.34
C GLY A 273 21.12 -5.10 -1.97
N ARG A 274 20.23 -4.10 -1.88
CA ARG A 274 19.82 -3.49 -0.61
C ARG A 274 19.17 -4.49 0.33
N GLN A 275 19.40 -4.31 1.63
CA GLN A 275 18.99 -5.23 2.69
C GLN A 275 18.06 -4.54 3.68
N ALA A 276 17.14 -5.30 4.24
CA ALA A 276 16.32 -4.89 5.37
C ALA A 276 16.41 -5.94 6.47
N LYS A 277 16.57 -5.49 7.72
CA LYS A 277 16.36 -6.30 8.91
C LYS A 277 14.90 -6.76 8.94
N ILE A 278 14.66 -8.01 9.30
CA ILE A 278 13.31 -8.58 9.43
C ILE A 278 13.11 -9.06 10.87
N GLU A 279 11.97 -8.71 11.47
CA GLU A 279 11.62 -9.15 12.82
C GLU A 279 10.14 -9.52 12.90
N CYS A 280 9.84 -10.60 13.63
CA CYS A 280 8.47 -10.92 14.05
C CYS A 280 8.03 -9.95 15.14
N VAL A 281 6.89 -9.31 14.92
CA VAL A 281 6.31 -8.33 15.86
C VAL A 281 4.86 -8.67 16.17
N GLU A 282 4.35 -8.11 17.27
CA GLU A 282 2.92 -8.18 17.56
C GLU A 282 2.09 -7.58 16.41
N ARG A 283 0.95 -8.21 16.13
CA ARG A 283 0.06 -7.73 15.07
C ARG A 283 -0.50 -6.36 15.42
N PHE A 284 -0.50 -5.47 14.44
CA PHE A 284 -1.17 -4.19 14.57
C PHE A 284 -2.69 -4.39 14.79
N PRO A 285 -3.28 -3.78 15.83
CA PRO A 285 -4.71 -3.87 16.11
C PRO A 285 -5.46 -2.91 15.17
N TRP A 286 -5.77 -3.40 13.97
CA TRP A 286 -6.59 -2.66 13.01
C TRP A 286 -7.91 -2.23 13.66
N PRO A 287 -8.37 -0.98 13.46
CA PRO A 287 -9.66 -0.54 13.98
C PRO A 287 -10.80 -1.43 13.50
N GLU A 288 -11.65 -1.86 14.42
CA GLU A 288 -12.88 -2.56 14.07
C GLU A 288 -13.78 -1.66 13.23
N PRO A 289 -14.50 -2.22 12.24
CA PRO A 289 -15.42 -1.43 11.44
C PRO A 289 -16.53 -0.86 12.35
N PRO A 290 -16.89 0.43 12.20
CA PRO A 290 -17.96 1.02 13.00
C PRO A 290 -19.29 0.32 12.71
N GLN A 291 -20.15 0.21 13.71
CA GLN A 291 -21.48 -0.36 13.54
C GLN A 291 -22.30 0.49 12.54
N ALA A 292 -22.96 -0.18 11.59
CA ALA A 292 -23.78 0.44 10.56
C ALA A 292 -25.13 0.94 11.12
N SER A 293 -25.10 1.89 12.06
CA SER A 293 -26.32 2.50 12.62
C SER A 293 -26.85 3.58 11.67
N GLY A 294 -27.56 3.20 10.61
CA GLY A 294 -28.20 4.12 9.64
C GLY A 294 -27.24 4.94 8.77
N LYS A 295 -25.93 4.65 8.85
CA LYS A 295 -24.86 5.25 8.04
C LYS A 295 -24.47 4.31 6.90
N GLY A 296 -24.04 4.85 5.76
CA GLY A 296 -23.54 4.05 4.65
C GLY A 296 -22.17 3.43 4.96
N THR A 297 -21.75 2.44 4.17
CA THR A 297 -20.43 1.79 4.32
C THR A 297 -19.41 2.41 3.38
N LEU A 298 -18.26 2.79 3.91
CA LEU A 298 -17.11 3.31 3.17
C LEU A 298 -16.04 2.21 3.11
N LEU A 299 -15.40 2.06 1.95
CA LEU A 299 -14.22 1.21 1.76
C LEU A 299 -13.01 2.09 1.47
N LEU A 300 -11.98 2.01 2.31
CA LEU A 300 -10.70 2.69 2.14
C LEU A 300 -9.65 1.67 1.70
N LEU A 301 -9.05 1.86 0.51
CA LEU A 301 -7.88 1.10 0.10
C LEU A 301 -6.66 1.54 0.91
N THR A 302 -6.02 0.61 1.61
CA THR A 302 -4.79 0.86 2.38
C THR A 302 -3.54 0.44 1.63
N THR A 303 -3.67 -0.37 0.56
CA THR A 303 -2.63 -0.63 -0.43
C THR A 303 -3.14 -0.33 -1.84
N PRO A 304 -2.25 -0.10 -2.82
CA PRO A 304 -2.67 0.01 -4.21
C PRO A 304 -3.40 -1.25 -4.68
N ALA A 305 -4.30 -1.10 -5.65
CA ALA A 305 -5.07 -2.20 -6.20
C ALA A 305 -5.05 -2.12 -7.72
N VAL A 306 -5.12 -3.26 -8.40
CA VAL A 306 -5.34 -3.28 -9.84
C VAL A 306 -6.69 -3.93 -10.10
N PHE A 307 -7.54 -3.22 -10.83
CA PHE A 307 -8.86 -3.68 -11.21
C PHE A 307 -8.97 -3.83 -12.73
N GLU A 308 -9.75 -4.81 -13.18
CA GLU A 308 -9.98 -5.06 -14.60
C GLU A 308 -10.77 -3.91 -15.24
N ALA A 309 -11.73 -3.34 -14.50
CA ALA A 309 -12.47 -2.14 -14.91
C ALA A 309 -11.73 -0.82 -14.61
N GLY A 310 -10.41 -0.87 -14.41
CA GLY A 310 -9.54 0.28 -14.20
C GLY A 310 -9.65 0.88 -12.79
N TRP A 311 -10.77 1.53 -12.48
CA TRP A 311 -10.97 2.22 -11.20
C TRP A 311 -11.92 1.50 -10.24
N CYS A 312 -12.78 0.61 -10.73
CA CYS A 312 -13.81 -0.05 -9.93
C CYS A 312 -13.49 -1.54 -9.78
N PRO A 313 -13.45 -2.10 -8.56
CA PRO A 313 -13.33 -3.55 -8.38
C PRO A 313 -14.58 -4.27 -8.90
N ASN A 314 -14.40 -5.50 -9.40
CA ASN A 314 -15.46 -6.32 -9.99
C ASN A 314 -16.60 -6.60 -9.00
N CYS A 315 -16.28 -6.76 -7.71
CA CYS A 315 -17.28 -6.96 -6.67
C CYS A 315 -18.23 -5.76 -6.48
N LEU A 316 -17.88 -4.57 -6.99
CA LEU A 316 -18.71 -3.36 -6.97
C LEU A 316 -19.25 -2.99 -8.36
N ALA A 317 -18.87 -3.71 -9.42
CA ALA A 317 -19.11 -3.31 -10.81
C ALA A 317 -20.61 -3.27 -11.18
N ASN A 318 -21.39 -4.25 -10.73
CA ASN A 318 -22.80 -4.42 -11.10
C ASN A 318 -23.75 -4.23 -9.93
N ASP A 319 -23.28 -3.56 -8.88
CA ASP A 319 -23.89 -3.74 -7.57
C ASP A 319 -25.10 -2.81 -7.32
N GLY A 320 -25.27 -1.75 -8.12
CA GLY A 320 -26.28 -0.71 -7.91
C GLY A 320 -26.17 0.06 -6.57
N ARG A 321 -25.26 -0.37 -5.68
CA ARG A 321 -25.03 0.11 -4.32
C ARG A 321 -23.88 1.13 -4.24
N LEU A 322 -23.06 1.25 -5.27
CA LEU A 322 -21.97 2.23 -5.34
C LEU A 322 -22.55 3.65 -5.47
N VAL A 323 -22.47 4.42 -4.39
CA VAL A 323 -22.97 5.79 -4.28
C VAL A 323 -21.96 6.79 -4.80
N ALA A 324 -20.68 6.62 -4.51
CA ALA A 324 -19.62 7.49 -5.00
C ALA A 324 -18.26 6.79 -4.92
N ALA A 325 -17.28 7.35 -5.62
CA ALA A 325 -15.89 6.94 -5.47
C ALA A 325 -14.96 8.16 -5.59
N SER A 326 -13.88 8.15 -4.81
CA SER A 326 -12.80 9.11 -4.90
C SER A 326 -11.52 8.37 -5.26
N VAL A 327 -11.20 8.36 -6.54
CA VAL A 327 -10.05 7.64 -7.10
C VAL A 327 -9.08 8.66 -7.73
N PRO A 328 -7.88 8.88 -7.15
CA PRO A 328 -6.85 9.70 -7.76
C PRO A 328 -6.31 9.14 -9.08
N ALA A 329 -5.39 9.87 -9.71
CA ALA A 329 -4.72 9.43 -10.92
C ALA A 329 -4.04 8.06 -10.73
N HIS A 330 -4.11 7.22 -11.77
CA HIS A 330 -3.55 5.87 -11.75
C HIS A 330 -2.03 5.88 -11.53
N VAL A 331 -1.54 4.82 -10.88
CA VAL A 331 -0.11 4.57 -10.71
C VAL A 331 0.32 3.54 -11.77
N PRO A 332 1.23 3.88 -12.70
CA PRO A 332 1.78 2.89 -13.62
C PRO A 332 2.67 1.93 -12.84
N VAL A 333 2.36 0.64 -12.94
CA VAL A 333 3.08 -0.44 -12.27
C VAL A 333 3.58 -1.46 -13.29
N SER A 334 4.80 -1.91 -13.10
CA SER A 334 5.38 -3.04 -13.83
C SER A 334 6.12 -3.88 -12.78
N GLY A 335 6.98 -4.79 -13.20
CA GLY A 335 7.80 -5.59 -12.32
C GLY A 335 8.82 -6.36 -13.14
N TRP A 336 9.59 -7.22 -12.48
CA TRP A 336 10.48 -8.14 -13.14
C TRP A 336 9.94 -9.56 -12.95
N ASP A 337 9.96 -10.33 -14.02
CA ASP A 337 9.66 -11.74 -14.03
C ASP A 337 11.00 -12.50 -13.97
N LEU A 338 11.31 -13.05 -12.81
CA LEU A 338 12.55 -13.80 -12.59
C LEU A 338 12.62 -15.06 -13.45
N ALA A 339 11.48 -15.73 -13.68
CA ALA A 339 11.43 -16.95 -14.47
C ALA A 339 11.66 -16.65 -15.97
N ARG A 340 11.07 -15.56 -16.48
CA ARG A 340 11.26 -15.13 -17.88
C ARG A 340 12.54 -14.32 -18.10
N GLY A 341 13.18 -13.82 -17.04
CA GLY A 341 14.34 -12.93 -17.13
C GLY A 341 14.03 -11.61 -17.83
N GLY A 342 12.84 -11.04 -17.58
CA GLY A 342 12.39 -9.84 -18.29
C GLY A 342 11.28 -9.06 -17.57
N PRO A 343 10.90 -7.88 -18.09
CA PRO A 343 9.87 -7.05 -17.46
C PRO A 343 8.46 -7.67 -17.57
N LYS A 344 7.66 -7.51 -16.50
CA LYS A 344 6.23 -7.81 -16.51
C LYS A 344 5.47 -6.76 -17.32
N PRO A 345 4.34 -7.11 -17.97
CA PRO A 345 3.49 -6.14 -18.66
C PRO A 345 3.12 -4.96 -17.76
N ALA A 346 3.15 -3.76 -18.32
CA ALA A 346 2.73 -2.56 -17.60
C ALA A 346 1.22 -2.64 -17.30
N ARG A 347 0.85 -2.27 -16.08
CA ARG A 347 -0.52 -2.19 -15.57
C ARG A 347 -0.73 -0.83 -14.93
N PHE A 348 -1.98 -0.48 -14.69
CA PHE A 348 -2.35 0.73 -13.99
C PHE A 348 -3.08 0.36 -12.70
N ALA A 349 -2.54 0.82 -11.57
CA ALA A 349 -3.11 0.59 -10.26
C ALA A 349 -3.89 1.82 -9.78
N VAL A 350 -5.02 1.56 -9.13
CA VAL A 350 -5.67 2.49 -8.22
C VAL A 350 -4.76 2.71 -7.00
N PRO A 351 -4.43 3.95 -6.62
CA PRO A 351 -3.55 4.21 -5.49
C PRO A 351 -4.24 3.90 -4.15
N ALA A 352 -3.42 3.55 -3.15
CA ALA A 352 -3.84 3.56 -1.75
C ALA A 352 -4.37 4.95 -1.36
N GLY A 353 -5.31 4.99 -0.42
CA GLY A 353 -6.07 6.18 -0.08
C GLY A 353 -7.32 6.38 -0.96
N SER A 354 -7.55 5.56 -1.99
CA SER A 354 -8.80 5.62 -2.74
C SER A 354 -9.99 5.14 -1.90
N VAL A 355 -11.15 5.77 -2.10
CA VAL A 355 -12.34 5.59 -1.25
C VAL A 355 -13.55 5.25 -2.10
N TYR A 356 -14.33 4.25 -1.68
CA TYR A 356 -15.60 3.87 -2.30
C TYR A 356 -16.72 3.99 -1.27
N PHE A 357 -17.86 4.57 -1.67
CA PHE A 357 -19.01 4.82 -0.80
C PHE A 357 -20.18 3.93 -1.23
N LEU A 358 -20.71 3.14 -0.32
CA LEU A 358 -21.79 2.19 -0.54
C LEU A 358 -23.02 2.57 0.30
N SER A 359 -24.22 2.40 -0.25
CA SER A 359 -25.48 2.78 0.40
C SER A 359 -25.84 1.91 1.61
N ASN A 360 -25.43 0.64 1.63
CA ASN A 360 -25.63 -0.32 2.71
C ASN A 360 -24.36 -1.19 2.89
N PRO A 361 -24.14 -1.81 4.07
CA PRO A 361 -23.09 -2.80 4.23
C PRO A 361 -23.28 -3.95 3.24
N VAL A 362 -22.23 -4.22 2.48
CA VAL A 362 -22.15 -5.37 1.59
C VAL A 362 -21.41 -6.46 2.33
N ASP A 363 -22.13 -7.52 2.64
CA ASP A 363 -21.53 -8.82 2.89
C ASP A 363 -22.14 -9.84 1.92
N PRO A 364 -21.33 -10.75 1.36
CA PRO A 364 -19.87 -10.83 1.55
C PRO A 364 -19.11 -9.91 0.58
N LEU A 365 -18.28 -9.01 1.12
CA LEU A 365 -17.14 -8.46 0.37
C LEU A 365 -15.99 -9.47 0.40
N PRO A 366 -15.09 -9.48 -0.60
CA PRO A 366 -13.94 -10.37 -0.54
C PRO A 366 -13.09 -10.03 0.70
N PRO A 367 -12.69 -11.04 1.48
CA PRO A 367 -12.02 -10.82 2.75
C PRO A 367 -10.58 -10.38 2.51
N GLY A 368 -10.16 -9.33 3.23
CA GLY A 368 -8.79 -8.85 3.25
C GLY A 368 -8.35 -8.02 2.03
N SER A 369 -8.89 -8.25 0.83
CA SER A 369 -8.51 -7.53 -0.39
C SER A 369 -9.69 -7.32 -1.36
N LEU A 370 -9.71 -6.20 -2.08
CA LEU A 370 -10.64 -5.93 -3.20
C LEU A 370 -10.06 -6.29 -4.58
N ALA A 371 -8.82 -6.78 -4.66
CA ALA A 371 -8.18 -7.09 -5.95
C ALA A 371 -8.98 -8.14 -6.73
N ASP A 372 -9.13 -7.94 -8.04
CA ASP A 372 -9.95 -8.81 -8.89
C ASP A 372 -9.30 -10.18 -9.13
N LYS A 373 -7.97 -10.24 -9.07
CA LYS A 373 -7.19 -11.47 -9.26
C LYS A 373 -6.68 -11.98 -7.92
N VAL A 374 -6.81 -13.30 -7.72
CA VAL A 374 -6.39 -13.96 -6.48
C VAL A 374 -4.89 -13.81 -6.26
N GLU A 375 -4.09 -13.83 -7.32
CA GLU A 375 -2.63 -13.67 -7.24
C GLU A 375 -2.26 -12.27 -6.73
N ASP A 376 -2.94 -11.23 -7.23
CA ASP A 376 -2.72 -9.86 -6.75
C ASP A 376 -3.14 -9.72 -5.28
N ALA A 377 -4.29 -10.29 -4.90
CA ALA A 377 -4.74 -10.32 -3.51
C ALA A 377 -3.72 -11.01 -2.59
N ARG A 378 -3.14 -12.14 -3.02
CA ARG A 378 -2.10 -12.87 -2.28
C ARG A 378 -0.79 -12.09 -2.13
N GLU A 379 -0.50 -11.17 -3.05
CA GLU A 379 0.70 -10.34 -3.03
C GLU A 379 0.52 -9.01 -2.26
N GLY A 380 -0.64 -8.80 -1.63
CA GLY A 380 -0.92 -7.61 -0.82
C GLY A 380 -1.55 -6.45 -1.57
N TRP A 381 -1.93 -6.62 -2.84
CA TRP A 381 -2.71 -5.63 -3.57
C TRP A 381 -4.14 -5.57 -3.03
N GLY A 382 -4.73 -4.38 -3.05
CA GLY A 382 -6.14 -4.16 -2.75
C GLY A 382 -6.56 -4.33 -1.30
N CYS A 383 -5.62 -4.33 -0.34
CA CYS A 383 -5.97 -4.34 1.07
C CYS A 383 -6.88 -3.15 1.40
N TYR A 384 -7.94 -3.39 2.18
CA TYR A 384 -8.92 -2.36 2.48
C TYR A 384 -9.42 -2.42 3.93
N LEU A 385 -10.01 -1.32 4.38
CA LEU A 385 -10.73 -1.19 5.64
C LEU A 385 -12.15 -0.69 5.39
N LYS A 386 -13.09 -1.11 6.25
CA LYS A 386 -14.47 -0.63 6.23
C LYS A 386 -14.65 0.49 7.25
N GLY A 387 -15.43 1.50 6.90
CA GLY A 387 -15.79 2.62 7.77
C GLY A 387 -17.22 3.07 7.51
N ALA A 388 -17.65 4.12 8.21
CA ALA A 388 -18.95 4.73 8.06
C ALA A 388 -18.88 6.04 7.28
N TRP A 389 -19.99 6.41 6.66
CA TRP A 389 -20.16 7.72 6.04
C TRP A 389 -21.63 8.18 6.10
N ASN A 390 -21.85 9.48 5.94
CA ASN A 390 -23.17 10.11 5.85
C ASN A 390 -23.21 11.12 4.71
N TYR A 391 -24.40 11.42 4.18
CA TYR A 391 -24.53 12.43 3.14
C TYR A 391 -24.09 13.81 3.62
N ALA A 392 -23.32 14.50 2.78
CA ALA A 392 -23.07 15.93 2.90
C ALA A 392 -24.40 16.69 2.73
N GLY A 393 -24.69 17.63 3.64
CA GLY A 393 -25.92 18.44 3.64
C GLY A 393 -26.94 18.07 4.72
N ASN A 394 -26.76 16.95 5.43
CA ASN A 394 -27.63 16.54 6.54
C ASN A 394 -27.16 17.05 7.91
N GLN A 395 -25.99 17.69 7.99
CA GLN A 395 -25.54 18.38 9.20
C GLN A 395 -26.14 19.79 9.20
N LYS A 396 -27.20 19.97 9.99
CA LYS A 396 -27.75 21.29 10.34
C LYS A 396 -26.80 22.05 11.24
#